data_AF-A0A3B8TMD9-F1
#
_entry.id   AF-A0A3B8TMD9-F1
#
_cell.length_a   1.000
_cell.length_b   1.000
_cell.length_c   1.000
_cell.angle_alpha   90.00
_cell.angle_beta   90.00
_cell.angle_gamma   90.00
#
_symmetry.space_group_name_H-M   'P 1'
#
loop_
_entity.id
_entity.type
_entity.pdbx_description
1 polymer ?
#
loop_
_entity_poly.entity_id
_entity_poly.type
_entity_poly.pdbx_seq_one_letter_code
_entity_poly.pdbx_strand_id
1 'polypeptide(L)'
;MQYLLIAAALNLNVVYADLATCKLGKDEIQKAGHAAMCIPKGIDYKMEAQDKRVDSMITSFVSLITELQKLENDAVAKAEKLEKKVN
;
A
#
# COMPACT_ATOMS: atom_id res chain seq x y z
N MET A 1 -9.54 -14.66 2.70
CA MET A 1 -9.28 -13.71 3.80
C MET A 1 -8.54 -14.44 4.91
N GLN A 2 -7.48 -13.86 5.47
CA GLN A 2 -6.68 -14.48 6.53
C GLN A 2 -7.27 -14.23 7.93
N TYR A 3 -6.99 -15.12 8.89
CA TYR A 3 -7.47 -15.08 10.27
C TYR A 3 -6.30 -15.15 11.25
N LEU A 4 -6.35 -14.38 12.32
CA LEU A 4 -5.38 -14.39 13.41
C LEU A 4 -5.95 -15.19 14.59
N LEU A 5 -5.19 -16.19 15.04
CA LEU A 5 -5.39 -16.89 16.29
C LEU A 5 -4.59 -16.19 17.38
N ILE A 6 -5.29 -15.66 18.39
CA ILE A 6 -4.68 -15.04 19.56
C ILE A 6 -4.90 -15.96 20.75
N ALA A 7 -3.81 -16.35 21.42
CA ALA A 7 -3.85 -16.97 22.73
C ALA A 7 -2.89 -16.23 23.68
N ALA A 8 -3.42 -15.26 24.42
CA ALA A 8 -2.63 -14.37 25.27
C ALA A 8 -1.85 -15.11 26.35
N ALA A 9 -2.42 -16.18 26.91
CA ALA A 9 -1.77 -17.02 27.92
C ALA A 9 -0.50 -17.72 27.40
N LEU A 10 -0.39 -17.92 26.09
CA LEU A 10 0.71 -18.64 25.43
C LEU A 10 1.64 -17.70 24.64
N ASN A 11 1.39 -16.39 24.69
CA ASN A 11 2.04 -15.40 23.82
C ASN A 11 2.03 -15.82 22.33
N LEU A 12 0.94 -16.47 21.90
CA LEU A 12 0.83 -17.08 20.58
C LEU A 12 -0.07 -16.22 19.69
N ASN A 13 0.48 -15.76 18.56
CA ASN A 13 -0.21 -14.99 17.52
C ASN A 13 0.06 -15.62 16.15
N VAL A 14 -0.82 -16.48 15.66
CA VAL A 14 -0.62 -17.23 14.41
C VAL A 14 -1.63 -16.80 13.36
N VAL A 15 -1.18 -16.65 12.11
CA VAL A 15 -2.05 -16.32 10.97
C VAL A 15 -2.39 -17.58 10.19
N TYR A 16 -3.68 -17.83 10.02
CA TYR A 16 -4.25 -18.90 9.19
C TYR A 16 -4.88 -18.34 7.92
N ALA A 17 -4.88 -19.14 6.85
CA ALA A 17 -5.46 -18.78 5.57
C ALA A 17 -7.00 -18.84 5.55
N ASP A 18 -7.59 -19.64 6.45
CA ASP A 18 -9.02 -19.91 6.50
C ASP A 18 -9.56 -19.96 7.95
N LEU A 19 -10.86 -19.76 8.10
CA LEU A 19 -11.53 -19.69 9.40
C LEU A 19 -11.63 -21.06 10.06
N ALA A 20 -11.77 -22.13 9.29
CA ALA A 20 -11.98 -23.48 9.82
C ALA A 20 -10.70 -23.96 10.54
N THR A 21 -9.54 -23.77 9.92
CA THR A 21 -8.23 -24.07 10.50
C THR A 21 -7.95 -23.20 11.72
N CYS A 22 -8.30 -21.90 11.68
CA CYS A 22 -8.19 -21.06 12.86
C CYS A 22 -9.04 -21.60 14.03
N LYS A 23 -10.31 -21.95 13.77
CA LYS A 23 -11.21 -22.48 14.80
C LYS A 23 -10.72 -23.80 15.38
N LEU A 24 -10.18 -24.70 14.56
CA LEU A 24 -9.55 -25.94 15.03
C LEU A 24 -8.41 -25.65 16.01
N GLY A 25 -7.49 -24.75 15.65
CA GLY A 25 -6.41 -24.33 16.55
C GLY A 25 -6.93 -23.70 17.85
N LYS A 26 -7.96 -22.85 17.75
CA LYS A 26 -8.62 -22.25 18.91
C LYS A 26 -9.25 -23.30 19.83
N ASP A 27 -9.94 -24.30 19.27
CA ASP A 27 -10.60 -25.35 20.05
C ASP A 27 -9.58 -26.23 20.79
N GLU A 28 -8.45 -26.56 20.17
CA GLU A 28 -7.36 -27.32 20.84
C GLU A 28 -6.72 -26.52 21.98
N ILE A 29 -6.49 -25.22 21.79
CA ILE A 29 -5.96 -24.35 22.84
C ILE A 29 -6.97 -24.20 23.99
N GLN A 30 -8.27 -24.12 23.68
CA GLN A 30 -9.34 -24.07 24.67
C GLN A 30 -9.43 -25.38 25.47
N LYS A 31 -9.27 -26.54 24.83
CA LYS A 31 -9.19 -27.84 25.52
C LYS A 31 -8.01 -27.93 26.48
N ALA A 32 -6.88 -27.30 26.15
CA ALA A 32 -5.72 -27.19 27.03
C ALA A 32 -5.92 -26.21 28.21
N GLY A 33 -7.11 -25.59 28.34
CA GLY A 33 -7.44 -24.68 29.44
C GLY A 33 -7.02 -23.23 29.21
N HIS A 34 -6.64 -22.86 27.98
CA HIS A 34 -6.22 -21.52 27.64
C HIS A 34 -7.27 -20.78 26.80
N ALA A 35 -7.50 -19.51 27.12
CA ALA A 35 -8.38 -18.67 26.32
C ALA A 35 -7.72 -18.36 24.96
N ALA A 36 -8.43 -18.69 23.89
CA ALA A 36 -8.03 -18.37 22.52
C ALA A 36 -9.20 -17.78 21.72
N MET A 37 -8.89 -16.91 20.77
CA MET A 37 -9.87 -16.33 19.85
C MET A 37 -9.34 -16.24 18.42
N CYS A 38 -10.24 -16.40 17.46
CA CYS A 38 -9.98 -16.19 16.04
C CYS A 38 -10.60 -14.89 15.58
N ILE A 39 -9.78 -13.98 15.05
CA ILE A 39 -10.24 -12.73 14.46
C ILE A 39 -9.81 -12.64 13.00
N PRO A 40 -10.58 -11.98 12.12
CA PRO A 40 -10.07 -11.64 10.79
C PRO A 40 -8.80 -10.78 10.93
N LYS A 41 -7.76 -11.08 10.16
CA LYS A 41 -6.47 -10.36 10.23
C LYS A 41 -6.60 -8.87 9.82
N GLY A 42 -7.71 -8.47 9.23
CA GLY A 42 -7.89 -7.16 8.61
C GLY A 42 -7.04 -7.02 7.34
N ILE A 43 -7.25 -5.94 6.61
CA ILE A 43 -6.38 -5.57 5.49
C ILE A 43 -5.16 -4.89 6.09
N ASP A 44 -3.97 -5.34 5.70
CA ASP A 44 -2.71 -4.74 6.15
C ASP A 44 -2.54 -3.37 5.47
N TYR A 45 -3.21 -2.34 6.01
CA TYR A 45 -3.21 -0.98 5.45
C TYR A 45 -1.80 -0.41 5.27
N LYS A 46 -0.81 -0.92 6.03
CA LYS A 46 0.59 -0.51 5.90
C LYS A 46 1.21 -0.93 4.57
N MET A 47 0.85 -2.09 4.02
CA MET A 47 1.37 -2.57 2.74
C MET A 47 0.70 -1.83 1.58
N GLU A 48 -0.63 -1.68 1.59
CA GLU A 48 -1.34 -0.92 0.54
C GLU A 48 -1.00 0.58 0.53
N ALA A 49 -0.73 1.18 1.69
CA ALA A 49 -0.38 2.60 1.77
C ALA A 49 1.09 2.89 1.42
N GLN A 50 1.99 1.90 1.45
CA GLN A 50 3.38 2.12 1.06
C GLN A 50 3.51 2.15 -0.47
N ASP A 51 2.94 1.16 -1.15
CA ASP A 51 2.99 1.10 -2.63
C ASP A 51 2.28 2.29 -3.26
N LYS A 52 1.09 2.65 -2.78
CA LYS A 52 0.34 3.80 -3.32
C LYS A 52 1.01 5.16 -3.08
N ARG A 53 1.77 5.31 -1.99
CA ARG A 53 2.49 6.57 -1.70
C ARG A 53 3.71 6.75 -2.59
N VAL A 54 4.49 5.70 -2.80
CA VAL A 54 5.67 5.75 -3.68
C VAL A 54 5.23 6.03 -5.13
N ASP A 55 4.19 5.34 -5.58
CA ASP A 55 3.66 5.50 -6.95
C ASP A 55 3.10 6.92 -7.20
N SER A 56 2.41 7.49 -6.20
CA SER A 56 1.93 8.87 -6.24
C SER A 56 3.04 9.91 -6.27
N MET A 57 4.14 9.70 -5.54
CA MET A 57 5.29 10.61 -5.53
C MET A 57 6.03 10.59 -6.87
N ILE A 58 6.24 9.40 -7.45
CA ILE A 58 6.89 9.25 -8.76
C ILE A 58 6.04 9.89 -9.85
N THR A 59 4.72 9.66 -9.83
CA THR A 59 3.79 10.25 -10.80
C THR A 59 3.83 11.78 -10.76
N SER A 60 3.83 12.36 -9.55
CA SER A 60 3.91 13.82 -9.36
C SER A 60 5.22 14.40 -9.88
N PHE A 61 6.33 13.69 -9.65
CA PHE A 61 7.65 14.07 -10.14
C PHE A 61 7.73 14.06 -11.67
N VAL A 62 7.25 12.99 -12.31
CA VAL A 62 7.22 12.87 -13.78
C VAL A 62 6.34 13.95 -14.40
N SER A 63 5.19 14.24 -13.79
CA SER A 63 4.29 15.32 -14.24
C SER A 63 5.00 16.67 -14.24
N LEU A 64 5.71 16.99 -13.15
CA LEU A 64 6.44 18.25 -13.00
C LEU A 64 7.55 18.40 -14.05
N ILE A 65 8.33 17.36 -14.29
CA ILE A 65 9.37 17.39 -15.35
C ILE A 65 8.74 17.63 -16.72
N THR A 66 7.63 16.94 -17.01
CA THR A 66 6.94 17.06 -18.30
C THR A 66 6.40 18.48 -18.51
N GLU A 67 5.88 19.11 -17.46
CA GLU A 67 5.42 20.50 -17.52
C GLU A 67 6.58 21.48 -17.73
N LEU A 68 7.71 21.30 -17.04
CA LEU A 68 8.89 22.13 -17.23
C LEU A 68 9.43 22.04 -18.66
N GLN A 69 9.50 20.84 -19.24
CA GLN A 69 9.93 20.64 -20.62
C GLN A 69 8.98 21.31 -21.63
N LYS A 70 7.66 21.26 -21.38
CA LYS A 70 6.68 21.97 -22.22
C LYS A 70 6.89 23.48 -22.16
N LEU A 71 7.06 24.04 -20.95
CA LEU A 71 7.29 25.46 -20.76
C LEU A 71 8.58 25.94 -21.46
N GLU A 72 9.65 25.15 -21.39
CA GLU A 72 10.91 25.44 -22.09
C GLU A 72 10.72 25.44 -23.62
N ASN A 73 10.10 24.39 -24.16
CA ASN A 73 9.85 24.29 -25.61
C ASN A 73 8.93 25.40 -26.12
N ASP A 74 7.90 25.77 -25.35
CA ASP A 74 7.00 26.87 -25.70
C ASP A 74 7.72 28.22 -25.67
N ALA A 75 8.64 28.42 -24.70
CA ALA A 75 9.46 29.63 -24.63
C ALA A 75 10.39 29.74 -25.85
N VAL A 76 11.06 28.64 -26.22
CA VAL A 76 11.93 28.58 -27.41
C VAL A 76 11.13 28.82 -28.70
N ALA A 77 10.00 28.13 -28.88
CA ALA A 77 9.15 28.29 -30.06
C ALA A 77 8.56 29.71 -30.19
N LYS A 78 8.30 30.39 -29.06
CA LYS A 78 7.84 31.77 -29.04
C LYS A 78 8.95 32.75 -29.42
N ALA A 79 10.18 32.52 -28.96
CA ALA A 79 11.35 33.32 -29.33
C ALA A 79 11.65 33.22 -30.84
N GLU A 80 11.64 32.01 -31.42
CA GLU A 80 11.87 31.81 -32.86
C GLU A 80 10.81 32.50 -33.74
N LYS A 81 9.56 32.53 -33.30
CA LYS A 81 8.46 33.21 -34.01
C LYS A 81 8.59 34.74 -33.96
N LEU A 82 9.22 35.28 -32.93
CA LEU A 82 9.49 36.71 -32.81
C LEU A 82 10.66 37.12 -33.70
N GLU A 83 11.73 36.32 -33.75
CA GLU A 83 12.88 36.58 -34.65
C GLU A 83 12.47 36.55 -36.14
N LYS A 84 11.62 35.58 -36.54
CA LYS A 84 11.09 35.49 -37.93
C LYS A 84 10.10 36.60 -38.32
N LYS A 85 9.64 37.44 -37.38
CA LYS A 85 8.79 38.60 -37.67
C LYS A 85 9.57 39.91 -37.76
N VAL A 86 10.82 39.92 -37.28
CA VAL A 86 11.69 41.10 -37.25
C VAL A 86 12.61 41.16 -38.49
N ASN A 87 12.89 40.01 -39.12
CA ASN A 87 13.50 39.90 -40.46
C ASN A 87 12.44 39.68 -41.54
#